data_AF-T0RZ36-F1
#
_entry.id   AF-T0RZ36-F1
#
_cell.length_a   1.000
_cell.length_b   1.000
_cell.length_c   1.000
_cell.angle_alpha   90.00
_cell.angle_beta   90.00
_cell.angle_gamma   90.00
#
_symmetry.space_group_name_H-M   'P 1'
#
loop_
_entity.id
_entity.type
_entity.pdbx_description
1 polymer ?
#
loop_
_entity_poly.entity_id
_entity_poly.type
_entity_poly.pdbx_seq_one_letter_code
_entity_poly.pdbx_strand_id
1 'polypeptide(L)'
;PIDFKKEKSSGIKLLLKYLGALYVTKDNFKPKLSASVVEVVDGKVLIDVKNAGKRHKILRSLKLKLSRNDQKIELSGKELKGIDGENILAEMTRRFELVLPQKYGSYGVNKAWGIKLKYD
;
A
#
# COMPACT_ATOMS: atom_id res chain seq x y z
N PRO A 1 -35.97 55.60 -1.29
CA PRO A 1 -34.50 55.61 -1.51
C PRO A 1 -33.97 54.16 -1.49
N ILE A 2 -33.11 53.80 -2.45
CA ILE A 2 -32.62 52.43 -2.67
C ILE A 2 -31.73 51.98 -1.49
N ASP A 3 -32.02 50.78 -0.98
CA ASP A 3 -31.28 50.14 0.12
C ASP A 3 -30.08 49.32 -0.42
N PHE A 4 -28.90 49.52 0.16
CA PHE A 4 -27.61 48.96 -0.32
C PHE A 4 -27.08 47.81 0.56
N LYS A 5 -27.95 46.93 1.07
CA LYS A 5 -27.49 45.73 1.77
C LYS A 5 -27.21 44.58 0.80
N LYS A 6 -25.97 44.49 0.32
CA LYS A 6 -25.44 43.26 -0.30
C LYS A 6 -25.20 42.21 0.80
N GLU A 7 -26.05 41.20 0.88
CA GLU A 7 -25.78 40.04 1.74
C GLU A 7 -24.46 39.38 1.29
N LYS A 8 -23.51 39.26 2.22
CA LYS A 8 -22.27 38.51 2.00
C LYS A 8 -22.60 37.02 2.02
N SER A 9 -23.05 36.46 0.90
CA SER A 9 -23.16 35.02 0.77
C SER A 9 -21.76 34.42 0.78
N SER A 10 -21.41 33.73 1.87
CA SER A 10 -20.21 32.90 1.93
C SER A 10 -20.33 31.80 0.88
N GLY A 11 -19.39 31.73 -0.06
CA GLY A 11 -19.38 30.74 -1.14
C GLY A 11 -18.08 29.95 -1.14
N ILE A 12 -18.17 28.62 -1.08
CA ILE A 12 -17.01 27.74 -1.22
C ILE A 12 -16.72 27.57 -2.71
N LYS A 13 -15.50 27.92 -3.13
CA LYS A 13 -14.99 27.64 -4.49
C LYS A 13 -14.13 26.38 -4.45
N LEU A 14 -14.51 25.37 -5.24
CA LEU A 14 -13.75 24.13 -5.38
C LEU A 14 -13.02 24.12 -6.73
N LEU A 15 -11.73 23.82 -6.71
CA LEU A 15 -10.95 23.51 -7.90
C LEU A 15 -10.60 22.03 -7.88
N LEU A 16 -11.04 21.30 -8.90
CA LEU A 16 -10.79 19.87 -9.04
C LEU A 16 -9.62 19.63 -10.02
N LYS A 17 -8.65 18.81 -9.61
CA LYS A 17 -7.57 18.32 -10.48
C LYS A 17 -7.76 16.82 -10.71
N TYR A 18 -7.99 16.44 -11.97
CA TYR A 18 -7.99 15.05 -12.38
C TYR A 18 -6.57 14.61 -12.71
N LEU A 19 -6.14 13.47 -12.17
CA LEU A 19 -4.83 12.88 -12.44
C LEU A 19 -5.01 11.48 -13.01
N GLY A 20 -4.61 11.29 -14.26
CA GLY A 20 -4.51 9.99 -14.92
C GLY A 20 -3.05 9.57 -15.09
N ALA A 21 -2.82 8.27 -15.23
CA ALA A 21 -1.52 7.72 -15.57
C ALA A 21 -1.62 6.95 -16.90
N LEU A 22 -0.68 7.20 -17.82
CA LEU A 22 -0.56 6.48 -19.08
C LEU A 22 0.68 5.58 -19.01
N TYR A 23 0.48 4.27 -19.22
CA TYR A 23 1.56 3.28 -19.23
C TYR A 23 1.73 2.68 -20.62
N VAL A 24 2.95 2.70 -21.14
CA VAL A 24 3.31 2.01 -22.38
C VAL A 24 3.77 0.59 -22.02
N THR A 25 3.14 -0.43 -22.59
CA THR A 25 3.43 -1.84 -22.30
C THR A 25 3.54 -2.69 -23.56
N LYS A 26 4.09 -3.89 -23.41
CA LYS A 26 4.12 -4.95 -24.42
C LYS A 26 3.55 -6.23 -23.81
N ASP A 27 3.09 -7.16 -24.64
CA ASP A 27 2.44 -8.40 -24.18
C ASP A 27 3.33 -9.26 -23.28
N ASN A 28 4.64 -9.26 -23.56
CA ASN A 28 5.63 -9.99 -22.79
C ASN A 28 6.03 -9.31 -21.47
N PHE A 29 5.59 -8.07 -21.21
CA PHE A 29 5.89 -7.41 -19.94
C PHE A 29 5.02 -8.00 -18.84
N LYS A 30 5.68 -8.50 -17.79
CA LYS A 30 5.01 -9.09 -16.63
C LYS A 30 5.56 -8.48 -15.34
N PRO A 31 4.73 -8.35 -14.30
CA PRO A 31 5.23 -8.01 -12.97
C PRO A 31 5.99 -9.21 -12.39
N LYS A 32 6.95 -8.94 -11.50
CA LYS A 32 7.66 -9.96 -10.72
C LYS A 32 7.83 -9.46 -9.30
N LEU A 33 6.81 -9.71 -8.48
CA LEU A 33 6.73 -9.18 -7.12
C LEU A 33 7.38 -10.10 -6.08
N SER A 34 8.10 -9.49 -5.14
CA SER A 34 8.63 -10.12 -3.92
C SER A 34 8.50 -9.15 -2.75
N ALA A 35 8.33 -9.68 -1.54
CA ALA A 35 8.32 -8.86 -0.32
C ALA A 35 9.29 -9.40 0.73
N SER A 36 9.80 -8.51 1.56
CA SER A 36 10.68 -8.83 2.69
C SER A 36 10.45 -7.90 3.86
N VAL A 37 10.59 -8.43 5.08
CA VAL A 37 10.68 -7.58 6.28
C VAL A 37 12.03 -6.88 6.25
N VAL A 38 12.01 -5.55 6.33
CA VAL A 38 13.22 -4.75 6.44
C VAL A 38 13.60 -4.60 7.90
N GLU A 39 12.70 -4.16 8.75
CA GLU A 39 12.99 -3.93 10.17
C GLU A 39 11.69 -3.71 10.95
N VAL A 40 11.81 -3.64 12.27
CA VAL A 40 10.72 -3.24 13.15
C VAL A 40 11.16 -2.03 13.95
N VAL A 41 10.45 -0.92 13.79
CA VAL A 41 10.74 0.36 14.42
C VAL A 41 9.46 0.84 15.09
N ASP A 42 9.52 1.19 16.37
CA ASP A 42 8.39 1.73 17.15
C ASP A 42 7.09 0.89 17.04
N GLY A 43 7.22 -0.43 17.06
CA GLY A 43 6.08 -1.36 16.96
C GLY A 43 5.46 -1.49 15.56
N LYS A 44 6.07 -0.87 14.54
CA LYS A 44 5.68 -1.01 13.14
C LYS A 44 6.65 -1.91 12.40
N VAL A 45 6.13 -2.78 11.54
CA VAL A 45 6.92 -3.61 10.65
C VAL A 45 7.12 -2.87 9.34
N LEU A 46 8.36 -2.59 8.98
CA LEU A 46 8.71 -2.07 7.67
C LEU A 46 8.85 -3.24 6.70
N ILE A 47 8.09 -3.17 5.61
CA ILE A 47 8.20 -4.15 4.52
C ILE A 47 8.59 -3.45 3.23
N ASP A 48 9.48 -4.08 2.48
CA ASP A 48 9.79 -3.69 1.12
C ASP A 48 9.03 -4.62 0.17
N VAL A 49 8.26 -4.04 -0.76
CA VAL A 49 7.65 -4.74 -1.88
C VAL A 49 8.39 -4.31 -3.15
N LYS A 50 9.09 -5.26 -3.75
CA LYS A 50 9.88 -5.07 -4.96
C LYS A 50 9.16 -5.65 -6.15
N ASN A 51 9.13 -4.92 -7.26
CA ASN A 51 8.76 -5.42 -8.56
C ASN A 51 10.02 -5.48 -9.45
N ALA A 52 10.59 -6.68 -9.62
CA ALA A 52 11.69 -6.89 -10.55
C ALA A 52 11.22 -7.09 -12.00
N GLY A 53 9.92 -6.94 -12.28
CA GLY A 53 9.32 -7.10 -13.59
C GLY A 53 9.16 -5.79 -14.34
N LYS A 54 8.85 -5.90 -15.63
CA LYS A 54 8.74 -4.76 -16.57
C LYS A 54 7.33 -4.16 -16.66
N ARG A 55 6.34 -4.75 -15.98
CA ARG A 55 4.98 -4.21 -15.89
C ARG A 55 4.68 -3.81 -14.45
N HIS A 56 4.04 -2.66 -14.27
CA HIS A 56 3.54 -2.25 -12.95
C HIS A 56 2.46 -3.24 -12.45
N LYS A 57 2.21 -3.26 -11.14
CA LYS A 57 1.12 -4.04 -10.56
C LYS A 57 0.44 -3.26 -9.45
N ILE A 58 -0.88 -3.12 -9.56
CA ILE A 58 -1.73 -2.64 -8.48
C ILE A 58 -2.04 -3.85 -7.58
N LEU A 59 -1.79 -3.71 -6.28
CA LEU A 59 -1.99 -4.77 -5.29
C LEU A 59 -3.46 -4.83 -4.85
N ARG A 60 -4.36 -5.26 -5.74
CA ARG A 60 -5.79 -5.38 -5.41
C ARG A 60 -6.04 -6.64 -4.57
N SER A 61 -6.93 -6.54 -3.58
CA SER A 61 -7.34 -7.66 -2.73
C SER A 61 -6.14 -8.35 -2.06
N LEU A 62 -5.16 -7.57 -1.64
CA LEU A 62 -3.88 -8.07 -1.13
C LEU A 62 -4.12 -8.94 0.11
N LYS A 63 -3.43 -10.09 0.12
CA LYS A 63 -3.25 -10.94 1.30
C LYS A 63 -1.76 -11.12 1.52
N LEU A 64 -1.34 -10.84 2.75
CA LEU A 64 0.06 -10.96 3.16
C LEU A 64 0.16 -12.05 4.21
N LYS A 65 1.04 -13.01 3.97
CA LYS A 65 1.35 -14.08 4.92
C LYS A 65 2.79 -13.93 5.37
N LEU A 66 3.00 -13.70 6.66
CA LEU A 66 4.32 -13.82 7.27
C LEU A 66 4.41 -15.15 8.01
N SER A 67 5.55 -15.82 7.90
CA SER A 67 5.78 -17.08 8.62
C SER A 67 7.22 -17.20 9.11
N ARG A 68 7.37 -17.73 10.32
CA ARG A 68 8.65 -18.17 10.89
C ARG A 68 8.40 -19.36 11.81
N ASN A 69 9.05 -20.48 11.55
CA ASN A 69 8.81 -21.75 12.25
C ASN A 69 7.29 -22.05 12.28
N ASP A 70 6.71 -22.26 13.46
CA ASP A 70 5.29 -22.55 13.63
C ASP A 70 4.41 -21.29 13.70
N GLN A 71 5.00 -20.10 13.79
CA GLN A 71 4.24 -18.85 13.87
C GLN A 71 3.82 -18.37 12.48
N LYS A 72 2.54 -18.02 12.34
CA LYS A 72 1.93 -17.53 11.10
C LYS A 72 1.09 -16.29 11.36
N ILE A 73 1.30 -15.27 10.54
CA ILE A 73 0.53 -14.02 10.53
C ILE A 73 -0.12 -13.92 9.17
N GLU A 74 -1.45 -13.83 9.14
CA GLU A 74 -2.21 -13.59 7.92
C GLU A 74 -2.93 -12.26 8.03
N LEU A 75 -2.70 -11.38 7.05
CA LEU A 75 -3.26 -10.03 7.02
C LEU A 75 -4.01 -9.82 5.71
N SER A 76 -5.16 -9.18 5.80
CA SER A 76 -5.98 -8.84 4.62
C SER A 76 -6.90 -7.66 4.87
N GLY A 77 -7.39 -7.05 3.79
CA GLY A 77 -8.37 -5.97 3.85
C GLY A 77 -7.93 -4.81 4.74
N LYS A 78 -8.71 -4.50 5.78
CA LYS A 78 -8.45 -3.35 6.67
C LYS A 78 -7.11 -3.44 7.42
N GLU A 79 -6.57 -4.64 7.64
CA GLU A 79 -5.26 -4.84 8.28
C GLU A 79 -4.09 -4.43 7.37
N LEU A 80 -4.34 -4.26 6.07
CA LEU A 80 -3.36 -3.82 5.06
C LEU A 80 -3.65 -2.40 4.53
N LYS A 81 -4.33 -1.58 5.33
CA LYS A 81 -4.59 -0.17 5.00
C LYS A 81 -3.26 0.54 4.70
N GLY A 82 -3.21 1.21 3.54
CA GLY A 82 -1.99 1.91 3.06
C GLY A 82 -1.07 1.05 2.19
N ILE A 83 -1.42 -0.21 1.95
CA ILE A 83 -0.68 -1.13 1.05
C ILE A 83 -1.65 -1.75 0.03
N ASP A 84 -2.81 -2.20 0.49
CA ASP A 84 -3.85 -2.71 -0.41
C ASP A 84 -4.33 -1.60 -1.35
N GLY A 85 -4.40 -1.92 -2.64
CA GLY A 85 -4.72 -0.97 -3.72
C GLY A 85 -3.54 -0.12 -4.21
N GLU A 86 -2.35 -0.23 -3.60
CA GLU A 86 -1.18 0.54 -4.02
C GLU A 86 -0.57 0.04 -5.33
N ASN A 87 0.04 0.95 -6.09
CA ASN A 87 0.74 0.64 -7.32
C ASN A 87 2.24 0.42 -7.08
N ILE A 88 2.76 -0.73 -7.53
CA ILE A 88 4.19 -1.02 -7.56
C ILE A 88 4.67 -0.90 -9.00
N LEU A 89 5.42 0.16 -9.30
CA LEU A 89 5.96 0.40 -10.64
C LEU A 89 6.94 -0.68 -11.07
N ALA A 90 7.16 -0.79 -12.38
CA ALA A 90 8.16 -1.69 -12.93
C ALA A 90 9.56 -1.35 -12.38
N GLU A 91 10.35 -2.38 -12.09
CA GLU A 91 11.76 -2.26 -11.64
C GLU A 91 11.96 -1.40 -10.38
N MET A 92 10.91 -1.20 -9.58
CA MET A 92 10.92 -0.36 -8.39
C MET A 92 10.67 -1.17 -7.11
N THR A 93 11.18 -0.63 -6.00
CA THR A 93 10.85 -1.08 -4.65
C THR A 93 10.07 0.01 -3.95
N ARG A 94 8.97 -0.36 -3.29
CA ARG A 94 8.26 0.53 -2.37
C ARG A 94 8.32 -0.01 -0.96
N ARG A 95 8.54 0.90 -0.03
CA ARG A 95 8.52 0.63 1.40
C ARG A 95 7.16 0.96 1.97
N PHE A 96 6.65 0.09 2.83
CA PHE A 96 5.40 0.28 3.54
C PHE A 96 5.59 0.05 5.04
N GLU A 97 4.83 0.82 5.82
CA GLU A 97 4.68 0.63 7.25
C GLU A 97 3.44 -0.21 7.54
N LEU A 98 3.62 -1.27 8.33
CA LEU A 98 2.55 -2.16 8.73
C LEU A 98 2.43 -2.18 10.25
N VAL A 99 1.25 -1.87 10.76
CA VAL A 99 0.91 -2.07 12.17
C VAL A 99 0.29 -3.45 12.33
N LEU A 100 0.93 -4.31 13.13
CA LEU A 100 0.40 -5.64 13.38
C LEU A 100 -0.85 -5.55 14.28
N PRO A 101 -1.92 -6.28 13.95
CA PRO A 101 -3.06 -6.46 14.86
C PRO A 101 -2.61 -6.99 16.22
N GLN A 102 -3.29 -6.58 17.30
CA GLN A 102 -2.94 -6.95 18.69
C GLN A 102 -2.82 -8.46 18.91
N LYS A 103 -3.61 -9.28 18.18
CA LYS A 103 -3.55 -10.75 18.21
C LYS A 103 -2.16 -11.34 17.87
N TYR A 104 -1.28 -10.56 17.23
CA TYR A 104 0.09 -10.96 16.86
C TYR A 104 1.18 -10.19 17.62
N GLY A 105 0.83 -9.39 18.62
CA GLY A 105 1.78 -8.50 19.31
C GLY A 105 2.98 -9.22 19.96
N SER A 106 2.84 -10.50 20.31
CA SER A 106 3.90 -11.31 20.92
C SER A 106 4.85 -11.99 19.92
N TYR A 107 4.61 -11.89 18.62
CA TYR A 107 5.30 -12.74 17.63
C TYR A 107 6.72 -12.26 17.28
N GLY A 108 7.11 -11.03 17.66
CA GLY A 108 8.47 -10.54 17.47
C GLY A 108 8.95 -10.60 16.00
N VAL A 109 8.16 -10.04 15.08
CA VAL A 109 8.47 -10.03 13.64
C VAL A 109 9.83 -9.35 13.38
N ASN A 110 10.61 -9.89 12.46
CA ASN A 110 11.92 -9.36 12.07
C ASN A 110 12.34 -9.85 10.67
N LYS A 111 13.55 -9.49 10.21
CA LYS A 111 14.12 -9.85 8.90
C LYS A 111 14.12 -11.36 8.58
N ALA A 112 14.11 -12.24 9.58
CA ALA A 112 14.12 -13.69 9.38
C ALA A 112 12.73 -14.26 9.01
N TRP A 113 11.66 -13.45 9.07
CA TRP A 113 10.33 -13.88 8.66
C TRP A 113 10.20 -13.91 7.14
N GLY A 114 9.74 -15.03 6.61
CA GLY A 114 9.37 -15.13 5.20
C GLY A 114 8.05 -14.40 4.94
N ILE A 115 7.96 -13.68 3.82
CA ILE A 115 6.73 -13.03 3.38
C ILE A 115 6.26 -13.63 2.06
N LYS A 116 4.96 -13.95 1.98
CA LYS A 116 4.27 -14.30 0.74
C LYS A 116 3.16 -13.30 0.45
N LEU A 117 3.10 -12.84 -0.79
CA LEU A 117 2.06 -11.96 -1.31
C LEU A 117 1.07 -12.79 -2.15
N LYS A 118 -0.23 -12.56 -1.96
CA LYS A 118 -1.28 -13.00 -2.88
C LYS A 118 -2.14 -11.79 -3.23
N TYR A 119 -2.41 -11.60 -4.51
CA TYR A 119 -3.13 -10.44 -5.05
C TYR A 119 -3.86 -10.86 -6.33
N ASP A 120 -4.85 -10.07 -6.73
CA ASP A 120 -5.59 -10.23 -7.98
C ASP A 120 -4.89 -9.48 -9.13
#